data_AF-A0A264YB45-F1
#
_entry.id   AF-A0A264YB45-F1
#
_cell.length_a   1.000
_cell.length_b   1.000
_cell.length_c   1.000
_cell.angle_alpha   90.00
_cell.angle_beta   90.00
_cell.angle_gamma   90.00
#
_symmetry.space_group_name_H-M   'P 1'
#
loop_
_entity.id
_entity.type
_entity.pdbx_description
1 polymer ?
#
loop_
_entity_poly.entity_id
_entity_poly.type
_entity_poly.pdbx_seq_one_letter_code
_entity_poly.pdbx_strand_id
1 'polypeptide(L)'
;MKTKLLLLPIARLLLAIVVCLPVWSSNMFAQTTESYAVLDNAAGTLTFKHDANKPAGAFSMNEDKTFPAWYDGDGTEYNKNNITKVVFDPSFANARPTNCYAWFFACKDLTTIEGLEYLNTEKVTNMNSMFSNCLSLTSLDLSNFKTKM
;
A
#
# COMPACT_ATOMS: atom_id res chain seq x y z
N MET A 1 -15.64 -1.12 -69.66
CA MET A 1 -14.94 0.13 -70.02
C MET A 1 -14.33 0.72 -68.76
N LYS A 2 -13.00 0.87 -68.74
CA LYS A 2 -12.23 1.45 -67.64
C LYS A 2 -12.19 2.97 -67.85
N THR A 3 -12.67 3.75 -66.88
CA THR A 3 -12.51 5.22 -66.91
C THR A 3 -11.61 5.61 -65.74
N LYS A 4 -10.42 6.10 -66.09
CA LYS A 4 -9.38 6.62 -65.18
C LYS A 4 -9.93 7.84 -64.42
N LEU A 5 -9.79 7.87 -63.09
CA LEU A 5 -9.89 9.11 -62.32
C LEU A 5 -8.52 9.79 -62.30
N LEU A 6 -8.46 11.01 -62.81
CA LEU A 6 -7.30 11.89 -62.79
C LEU A 6 -7.10 12.45 -61.38
N LEU A 7 -5.89 12.32 -60.83
CA LEU A 7 -5.42 13.00 -59.63
C LEU A 7 -4.78 14.34 -60.05
N LEU A 8 -5.17 15.44 -59.40
CA LEU A 8 -4.41 16.68 -59.03
C LEU A 8 -5.40 17.85 -58.80
N PRO A 9 -5.06 18.93 -58.07
CA PRO A 9 -4.44 19.06 -56.74
C PRO A 9 -5.25 20.00 -55.80
N ILE A 10 -5.05 19.83 -54.48
CA ILE A 10 -5.11 20.81 -53.38
C ILE A 10 -5.80 22.17 -53.68
N ALA A 11 -7.01 22.39 -53.16
CA ALA A 11 -7.38 23.62 -52.41
C ALA A 11 -8.84 23.59 -51.93
N ARG A 12 -9.00 23.56 -50.60
CA ARG A 12 -10.05 24.23 -49.82
C ARG A 12 -11.52 23.90 -50.13
N LEU A 13 -12.04 22.93 -49.38
CA LEU A 13 -13.32 23.13 -48.70
C LEU A 13 -13.17 22.62 -47.26
N LEU A 14 -12.97 23.56 -46.33
CA LEU A 14 -13.03 23.30 -44.89
C LEU A 14 -14.48 22.98 -44.55
N LEU A 15 -14.87 21.71 -44.58
CA LEU A 15 -16.04 21.26 -43.84
C LEU A 15 -15.57 21.00 -42.41
N ALA A 16 -15.82 21.97 -41.53
CA ALA A 16 -15.63 21.83 -40.10
C ALA A 16 -16.54 20.70 -39.60
N ILE A 17 -16.01 19.49 -39.51
CA ILE A 17 -16.60 18.47 -38.65
C ILE A 17 -16.07 18.77 -37.26
N VAL A 18 -16.74 19.69 -36.56
CA VAL A 18 -16.75 19.68 -35.10
C VAL A 18 -17.45 18.37 -34.73
N VAL A 19 -16.68 17.29 -34.66
CA VAL A 19 -17.12 16.15 -33.87
C VAL A 19 -17.01 16.66 -32.44
N CYS A 20 -18.12 17.19 -31.92
CA CYS A 20 -18.41 17.10 -30.50
C CYS A 20 -18.40 15.61 -30.17
N LEU A 21 -17.20 15.03 -30.01
CA LEU A 21 -17.07 13.85 -29.18
C LEU A 21 -17.62 14.33 -27.84
N PRO A 22 -18.66 13.69 -27.29
CA PRO A 22 -19.04 13.99 -25.93
C PRO A 22 -17.74 13.91 -25.15
N VAL A 23 -17.40 15.00 -24.44
CA VAL A 23 -16.44 14.93 -23.36
C VAL A 23 -17.03 13.82 -22.51
N TRP A 24 -16.54 12.61 -22.70
CA TRP A 24 -16.67 11.57 -21.72
C TRP A 24 -15.83 12.16 -20.59
N SER A 25 -16.49 12.98 -19.78
CA SER A 25 -16.40 12.83 -18.36
C SER A 25 -16.75 11.36 -18.10
N SER A 26 -15.83 10.46 -18.43
CA SER A 26 -15.58 9.35 -17.57
C SER A 26 -15.34 10.03 -16.25
N ASN A 27 -16.39 10.04 -15.43
CA ASN A 27 -16.23 9.75 -14.03
C ASN A 27 -15.20 8.61 -14.01
N MET A 28 -13.94 9.00 -13.91
CA MET A 28 -12.84 8.14 -13.57
C MET A 28 -13.38 7.51 -12.30
N PHE A 29 -13.79 6.24 -12.36
CA PHE A 29 -14.18 5.54 -11.14
C PHE A 29 -13.04 5.81 -10.17
N ALA A 30 -13.33 6.50 -9.07
CA ALA A 30 -12.31 6.79 -8.08
C ALA A 30 -11.79 5.41 -7.65
N GLN A 31 -10.58 5.09 -8.08
CA GLN A 31 -9.98 3.80 -7.76
C GLN A 31 -9.87 3.76 -6.25
N THR A 32 -10.50 2.76 -5.64
CA THR A 32 -10.50 2.63 -4.18
C THR A 32 -9.07 2.42 -3.72
N THR A 33 -8.60 3.28 -2.83
CA THR A 33 -7.30 3.09 -2.20
C THR A 33 -7.42 2.03 -1.11
N GLU A 34 -6.41 1.17 -1.01
CA GLU A 34 -6.36 0.11 -0.02
C GLU A 34 -5.08 0.21 0.79
N SER A 35 -5.15 -0.14 2.07
CA SER A 35 -3.96 -0.35 2.89
C SER A 35 -3.45 -1.77 2.73
N TYR A 36 -2.17 -1.93 2.44
CA TYR A 36 -1.54 -3.24 2.25
C TYR A 36 -0.07 -3.24 2.65
N ALA A 37 0.48 -4.43 2.87
CA ALA A 37 1.90 -4.63 3.11
C ALA A 37 2.51 -5.54 2.03
N VAL A 38 3.75 -5.25 1.63
CA VAL A 38 4.52 -6.04 0.68
C VAL A 38 5.79 -6.50 1.37
N LEU A 39 6.04 -7.81 1.38
CA LEU A 39 7.28 -8.39 1.90
C LEU A 39 8.24 -8.67 0.74
N ASP A 40 9.37 -7.99 0.74
CA ASP A 40 10.54 -8.38 -0.05
C ASP A 40 11.37 -9.36 0.78
N ASN A 41 11.23 -10.66 0.49
CA ASN A 41 11.95 -11.72 1.19
C ASN A 41 13.46 -11.68 0.96
N ALA A 42 13.92 -11.18 -0.18
CA ALA A 42 15.34 -11.09 -0.48
C ALA A 42 16.00 -9.95 0.32
N ALA A 43 15.29 -8.83 0.45
CA ALA A 43 15.74 -7.68 1.23
C ALA A 43 15.39 -7.76 2.73
N GLY A 44 14.52 -8.69 3.14
CA GLY A 44 13.97 -8.75 4.49
C GLY A 44 13.18 -7.51 4.88
N THR A 45 12.54 -6.86 3.89
CA THR A 45 11.87 -5.57 4.08
C THR A 45 10.36 -5.72 3.94
N LEU A 46 9.62 -5.33 4.98
CA LEU A 46 8.17 -5.25 4.97
C LEU A 46 7.73 -3.78 4.76
N THR A 47 7.09 -3.48 3.63
CA THR A 47 6.67 -2.12 3.27
C THR A 47 5.15 -1.96 3.33
N PHE A 48 4.68 -0.99 4.11
CA PHE A 48 3.27 -0.61 4.23
C PHE A 48 2.94 0.53 3.27
N LYS A 49 1.84 0.41 2.53
CA LYS A 49 1.36 1.40 1.55
C LYS A 49 -0.14 1.61 1.63
N HIS A 50 -0.60 2.77 1.19
CA HIS A 50 -2.02 3.07 1.03
C HIS A 50 -2.28 3.79 -0.29
N ASP A 51 -2.61 3.02 -1.31
CA ASP A 51 -2.89 3.55 -2.64
C ASP A 51 -3.80 2.63 -3.44
N ALA A 52 -4.08 3.03 -4.67
CA ALA A 52 -4.93 2.31 -5.62
C ALA A 52 -4.21 1.12 -6.29
N ASN A 53 -2.90 0.96 -6.08
CA ASN A 53 -2.02 0.09 -6.86
C ASN A 53 -1.56 -1.15 -6.06
N LYS A 54 -2.44 -1.73 -5.25
CA LYS A 54 -2.13 -2.94 -4.49
C LYS A 54 -1.70 -4.08 -5.44
N PRO A 55 -0.46 -4.58 -5.35
CA PRO A 55 -0.01 -5.65 -6.21
C PRO A 55 -0.60 -7.00 -5.78
N ALA A 56 -0.67 -7.94 -6.73
CA ALA A 56 -1.01 -9.32 -6.41
C ALA A 56 -0.01 -9.90 -5.40
N GLY A 57 -0.52 -10.59 -4.37
CA GLY A 57 0.30 -11.16 -3.30
C GLY A 57 0.64 -10.19 -2.16
N ALA A 58 0.24 -8.91 -2.23
CA ALA A 58 0.32 -8.03 -1.08
C ALA A 58 -0.61 -8.49 0.04
N PHE A 59 -0.14 -8.37 1.28
CA PHE A 59 -0.91 -8.69 2.47
C PHE A 59 -1.93 -7.59 2.75
N SER A 60 -3.19 -7.98 2.95
CA SER A 60 -4.18 -7.08 3.56
C SER A 60 -3.86 -6.84 5.04
N MET A 61 -4.29 -5.70 5.56
CA MET A 61 -4.22 -5.44 7.01
C MET A 61 -5.10 -6.45 7.76
N ASN A 62 -4.68 -6.88 8.95
CA ASN A 62 -5.50 -7.75 9.80
C ASN A 62 -6.62 -6.99 10.50
N GLU A 63 -7.76 -7.64 10.57
CA GLU A 63 -8.94 -7.21 11.32
C GLU A 63 -9.04 -8.02 12.62
N ASP A 64 -9.72 -7.46 13.63
CA ASP A 64 -9.93 -8.08 14.93
C ASP A 64 -8.65 -8.60 15.62
N LYS A 65 -8.76 -9.62 16.47
CA LYS A 65 -7.62 -10.20 17.21
C LYS A 65 -6.93 -11.32 16.41
N THR A 66 -6.78 -11.14 15.11
CA THR A 66 -6.11 -12.10 14.22
C THR A 66 -4.66 -11.70 13.99
N PHE A 67 -3.73 -12.65 13.95
CA PHE A 67 -2.35 -12.37 13.56
C PHE A 67 -2.31 -11.79 12.14
N PRO A 68 -1.37 -10.87 11.84
CA PRO A 68 -1.24 -10.33 10.49
C PRO A 68 -0.86 -11.41 9.48
N ALA A 69 -1.26 -11.25 8.22
CA ALA A 69 -1.00 -12.25 7.19
C ALA A 69 0.51 -12.43 6.86
N TRP A 70 1.36 -11.46 7.25
CA TRP A 70 2.82 -11.56 7.16
C TRP A 70 3.47 -12.16 8.43
N TYR A 71 2.67 -12.67 9.38
CA TYR A 71 3.16 -13.53 10.43
C TYR A 71 3.17 -14.98 9.93
N ASP A 72 4.35 -15.57 9.83
CA ASP A 72 4.52 -17.00 9.56
C ASP A 72 5.01 -17.68 10.84
N GLY A 73 4.08 -18.13 11.67
CA GLY A 73 4.35 -18.86 12.91
C GLY A 73 4.03 -20.34 12.77
N ASP A 74 4.82 -21.19 13.42
CA ASP A 74 4.62 -22.65 13.47
C ASP A 74 4.36 -23.17 14.89
N GLY A 75 3.95 -22.30 15.81
CA GLY A 75 3.82 -22.63 17.22
C GLY A 75 5.14 -22.50 18.00
N THR A 76 6.25 -22.15 17.34
CA THR A 76 7.41 -21.56 18.00
C THR A 76 7.19 -20.07 18.25
N GLU A 77 7.88 -19.51 19.24
CA GLU A 77 7.65 -18.13 19.72
C GLU A 77 8.07 -17.02 18.73
N TYR A 78 8.38 -17.36 17.46
CA TYR A 78 9.02 -16.48 16.48
C TYR A 78 8.33 -16.42 15.12
N ASN A 79 8.41 -15.26 14.44
CA ASN A 79 8.01 -15.12 13.04
C ASN A 79 9.12 -15.66 12.14
N LYS A 80 8.79 -16.60 11.24
CA LYS A 80 9.74 -17.19 10.29
C LYS A 80 10.11 -16.26 9.15
N ASN A 81 9.28 -15.26 8.87
CA ASN A 81 9.64 -14.23 7.90
C ASN A 81 10.84 -13.44 8.43
N ASN A 82 11.93 -13.43 7.66
CA ASN A 82 13.16 -12.71 7.98
C ASN A 82 12.96 -11.19 7.76
N ILE A 83 12.16 -10.56 8.62
CA ILE A 83 11.88 -9.13 8.58
C ILE A 83 12.96 -8.42 9.41
N THR A 84 13.93 -7.82 8.72
CA THR A 84 15.01 -7.04 9.33
C THR A 84 14.72 -5.53 9.29
N LYS A 85 13.85 -5.11 8.37
CA LYS A 85 13.46 -3.72 8.16
C LYS A 85 11.95 -3.58 7.90
N VAL A 86 11.34 -2.57 8.52
CA VAL A 86 9.98 -2.13 8.22
C VAL A 86 10.03 -0.74 7.61
N VAL A 87 9.20 -0.51 6.59
CA VAL A 87 9.04 0.80 5.93
C VAL A 87 7.56 1.16 5.89
N PHE A 88 7.20 2.31 6.45
CA PHE A 88 5.93 2.95 6.17
C PHE A 88 6.15 3.96 5.04
N ASP A 89 5.62 3.66 3.86
CA ASP A 89 5.68 4.58 2.72
C ASP A 89 4.87 5.86 3.04
N PRO A 90 5.25 7.05 2.51
CA PRO A 90 4.49 8.28 2.74
C PRO A 90 3.00 8.18 2.39
N SER A 91 2.62 7.32 1.43
CA SER A 91 1.22 7.04 1.11
C SER A 91 0.43 6.53 2.32
N PHE A 92 1.08 5.81 3.25
CA PHE A 92 0.46 5.24 4.43
C PHE A 92 -0.04 6.28 5.43
N ALA A 93 0.37 7.54 5.34
CA ALA A 93 -0.18 8.64 6.14
C ALA A 93 -1.71 8.80 5.99
N ASN A 94 -2.25 8.33 4.86
CA ASN A 94 -3.68 8.35 4.57
C ASN A 94 -4.42 7.09 5.05
N ALA A 95 -3.70 6.05 5.48
CA ALA A 95 -4.29 4.89 6.11
C ALA A 95 -4.93 5.25 7.46
N ARG A 96 -5.98 4.52 7.84
CA ARG A 96 -6.64 4.63 9.15
C ARG A 96 -6.83 3.24 9.75
N PRO A 97 -5.74 2.54 10.13
CA PRO A 97 -5.85 1.24 10.76
C PRO A 97 -6.68 1.36 12.05
N THR A 98 -7.57 0.40 12.25
CA THR A 98 -8.36 0.27 13.49
C THR A 98 -7.73 -0.74 14.45
N ASN A 99 -6.75 -1.49 13.96
CA ASN A 99 -6.08 -2.59 14.63
C ASN A 99 -4.62 -2.69 14.18
N CYS A 100 -3.70 -2.77 15.14
CA CYS A 100 -2.28 -3.04 14.93
C CYS A 100 -1.81 -4.27 15.74
N TYR A 101 -2.74 -5.15 16.11
CA TYR A 101 -2.43 -6.36 16.87
C TYR A 101 -1.35 -7.17 16.19
N ALA A 102 -0.28 -7.47 16.94
CA ALA A 102 0.81 -8.36 16.54
C ALA A 102 1.53 -7.99 15.22
N TRP A 103 1.45 -6.74 14.73
CA TRP A 103 2.04 -6.34 13.45
C TRP A 103 3.52 -6.68 13.30
N PHE A 104 4.32 -6.62 14.35
CA PHE A 104 5.73 -7.02 14.31
C PHE A 104 6.04 -8.09 15.35
N PHE A 105 5.03 -8.86 15.76
CA PHE A 105 5.19 -9.89 16.76
C PHE A 105 6.30 -10.86 16.36
N ALA A 106 7.27 -10.99 17.26
CA ALA A 106 8.39 -11.90 17.17
C ALA A 106 9.23 -11.81 15.89
N CYS A 107 9.29 -10.62 15.28
CA CYS A 107 10.28 -10.26 14.28
C CYS A 107 11.64 -10.05 14.96
N LYS A 108 12.28 -11.13 15.41
CA LYS A 108 13.48 -11.10 16.27
C LYS A 108 14.69 -10.39 15.64
N ASP A 109 14.76 -10.37 14.31
CA ASP A 109 15.85 -9.79 13.53
C ASP A 109 15.52 -8.36 13.04
N LEU A 110 14.35 -7.81 13.40
CA LEU A 110 13.95 -6.44 13.08
C LEU A 110 14.87 -5.45 13.78
N THR A 111 15.61 -4.66 13.01
CA THR A 111 16.56 -3.65 13.52
C THR A 111 16.12 -2.23 13.24
N THR A 112 15.37 -2.02 12.15
CA THR A 112 15.11 -0.68 11.60
C THR A 112 13.64 -0.53 11.23
N ILE A 113 13.05 0.59 11.65
CA ILE A 113 11.71 1.04 11.22
C ILE A 113 11.84 2.44 10.66
N GLU A 114 11.45 2.61 9.39
CA GLU A 114 11.47 3.89 8.69
C GLU A 114 10.03 4.38 8.42
N GLY A 115 9.82 5.70 8.49
CA GLY A 115 8.55 6.33 8.18
C GLY A 115 7.46 6.13 9.24
N LEU A 116 7.83 5.77 10.48
CA LEU A 116 6.86 5.48 11.54
C LEU A 116 5.92 6.67 11.84
N GLU A 117 6.32 7.90 11.51
CA GLU A 117 5.48 9.10 11.51
C GLU A 117 4.26 9.03 10.58
N TYR A 118 4.29 8.16 9.55
CA TYR A 118 3.17 7.93 8.64
C TYR A 118 2.17 6.89 9.17
N LEU A 119 2.45 6.25 10.31
CA LEU A 119 1.49 5.38 10.98
C LEU A 119 0.49 6.21 11.80
N ASN A 120 -0.66 6.52 11.20
CA ASN A 120 -1.74 7.19 11.93
C ASN A 120 -2.46 6.21 12.88
N THR A 121 -2.28 6.42 14.18
CA THR A 121 -2.82 5.57 15.24
C THR A 121 -4.11 6.09 15.89
N GLU A 122 -4.68 7.20 15.41
CA GLU A 122 -5.84 7.87 16.03
C GLU A 122 -7.09 6.98 16.15
N LYS A 123 -7.26 6.04 15.21
CA LYS A 123 -8.38 5.10 15.18
C LYS A 123 -8.03 3.70 15.68
N VAL A 124 -6.77 3.45 16.03
CA VAL A 124 -6.32 2.13 16.47
C VAL A 124 -6.89 1.84 17.86
N THR A 125 -7.56 0.71 17.99
CA THR A 125 -8.20 0.26 19.23
C THR A 125 -7.43 -0.87 19.92
N ASN A 126 -6.50 -1.50 19.21
CA ASN A 126 -5.71 -2.62 19.71
C ASN A 126 -4.30 -2.56 19.12
N MET A 127 -3.29 -2.43 19.99
CA MET A 127 -1.86 -2.50 19.65
C MET A 127 -1.16 -3.61 20.43
N ASN A 128 -1.91 -4.56 20.98
CA ASN A 128 -1.33 -5.63 21.80
C ASN A 128 -0.28 -6.41 21.00
N SER A 129 0.83 -6.69 21.65
CA SER A 129 1.97 -7.44 21.08
C SER A 129 2.58 -6.84 19.80
N MET A 130 2.28 -5.59 19.45
CA MET A 130 2.74 -4.98 18.19
C MET A 130 4.26 -5.09 17.99
N PHE A 131 5.05 -4.90 19.03
CA PHE A 131 6.53 -5.01 19.01
C PHE A 131 7.07 -6.10 19.95
N SER A 132 6.21 -6.99 20.44
CA SER A 132 6.66 -8.03 21.39
C SER A 132 7.62 -9.00 20.69
N ASN A 133 8.67 -9.43 21.40
CA ASN A 133 9.76 -10.28 20.89
C ASN A 133 10.55 -9.72 19.69
N CYS A 134 10.54 -8.40 19.46
CA CYS A 134 11.47 -7.72 18.53
C CYS A 134 12.86 -7.56 19.18
N LEU A 135 13.60 -8.65 19.32
CA LEU A 135 14.83 -8.71 20.15
C LEU A 135 15.98 -7.82 19.64
N SER A 136 16.03 -7.54 18.34
CA SER A 136 17.07 -6.73 17.71
C SER A 136 16.70 -5.24 17.57
N LEU A 137 15.46 -4.85 17.92
CA LEU A 137 14.99 -3.47 17.82
C LEU A 137 15.35 -2.70 19.09
N THR A 138 16.44 -1.95 19.06
CA THR A 138 17.01 -1.30 20.26
C THR A 138 16.48 0.11 20.51
N SER A 139 15.88 0.76 19.52
CA SER A 139 15.32 2.11 19.63
C SER A 139 14.02 2.24 18.84
N LEU A 140 13.06 2.95 19.39
CA LEU A 140 11.78 3.22 18.75
C LEU A 140 11.23 4.57 19.23
N ASP A 141 11.02 5.51 18.31
CA ASP A 141 10.35 6.78 18.61
C ASP A 141 8.84 6.63 18.42
N LEU A 142 8.10 6.69 19.53
CA LEU A 142 6.64 6.57 19.57
C LEU A 142 5.94 7.91 19.75
N SER A 143 6.63 9.05 19.59
CA SER A 143 6.08 10.39 19.84
C SER A 143 4.81 10.71 19.04
N ASN A 144 4.63 10.08 17.87
CA ASN A 144 3.44 10.25 17.02
C ASN A 144 2.26 9.35 17.40
N PHE A 145 2.43 8.41 18.35
CA PHE A 145 1.37 7.47 18.70
C PHE A 145 0.28 8.15 19.53
N LYS A 146 -0.98 7.98 19.11
CA LYS A 146 -2.18 8.43 19.81
C LYS A 146 -2.75 7.26 20.58
N THR A 147 -2.31 7.09 21.83
CA THR A 147 -2.91 6.12 22.75
C THR A 147 -4.02 6.80 23.53
N LYS A 148 -5.21 6.17 23.55
CA LYS A 148 -6.28 6.59 24.46
C LYS A 148 -5.98 5.93 25.81
N MET A 149 -5.68 6.75 26.82
CA MET A 149 -5.62 6.30 28.21
C MET A 149 -7.01 6.28 28.82
#